data_AF-A0A852LFH3-F1
#
_entry.id   AF-A0A852LFH3-F1
#
_cell.length_a   1.000
_cell.length_b   1.000
_cell.length_c   1.000
_cell.angle_alpha   90.00
_cell.angle_beta   90.00
_cell.angle_gamma   90.00
#
_symmetry.space_group_name_H-M   'P 1'
#
loop_
_entity.id
_entity.type
_entity.pdbx_description
1 polymer ?
#
loop_
_entity_poly.entity_id
_entity_poly.type
_entity_poly.pdbx_seq_one_letter_code
_entity_poly.pdbx_strand_id
1 'polypeptide(L)'
;CSSGTLSLLLGTLLWAPWRVLHGAPLAELSGDQDFQLFLHKNLEFTRKIKGDVAALQRVVCDTFQLCKEEELLLVQQSLGITQAPLERCHGRAFQPESCFSQIRDGLRAYHSSLTAVAELLPEQASLVETLQLDTANLSSNIQQQVEDLGLTTVTYPTEDQSPLPTFPSSFHHQVGCFVILANFQRFLETAYRALRHLAHL
;
A
#
# COMPACT_ATOMS: atom_id res chain seq x y z
N CYS A 1 84.43 -18.41 -3.13
CA CYS A 1 83.65 -18.50 -1.88
C CYS A 1 82.29 -17.90 -2.15
N SER A 2 81.24 -18.73 -2.27
CA SER A 2 80.26 -19.05 -1.20
C SER A 2 79.48 -17.79 -0.79
N SER A 3 78.16 -17.69 -0.78
CA SER A 3 77.04 -18.63 -0.99
C SER A 3 75.75 -17.80 -1.10
N GLY A 4 74.69 -18.42 -1.64
CA GLY A 4 73.29 -18.12 -1.32
C GLY A 4 72.57 -17.24 -2.34
N THR A 5 71.35 -17.54 -2.81
CA THR A 5 70.34 -18.53 -2.40
C THR A 5 69.29 -18.69 -3.49
N LEU A 6 68.72 -19.91 -3.54
CA LEU A 6 67.59 -20.46 -4.30
C LEU A 6 66.43 -19.53 -4.75
N SER A 7 66.09 -19.64 -6.04
CA SER A 7 64.88 -20.29 -6.62
C SER A 7 63.45 -20.02 -6.09
N LEU A 8 62.55 -19.81 -7.08
CA LEU A 8 61.14 -20.25 -7.17
C LEU A 8 60.14 -19.44 -6.29
N LEU A 9 58.88 -19.12 -6.63
CA LEU A 9 57.90 -19.49 -7.66
C LEU A 9 56.60 -18.68 -7.38
N LEU A 10 55.72 -18.56 -8.39
CA LEU A 10 54.26 -18.33 -8.34
C LEU A 10 53.75 -16.99 -7.73
N GLY A 11 52.76 -16.29 -8.30
CA GLY A 11 51.62 -16.75 -9.09
C GLY A 11 50.36 -16.78 -8.22
N THR A 12 49.40 -15.91 -8.55
CA THR A 12 47.98 -15.87 -8.11
C THR A 12 47.63 -15.23 -6.75
N LEU A 13 46.76 -14.21 -6.75
CA LEU A 13 45.33 -14.36 -6.40
C LEU A 13 44.60 -13.00 -6.41
N LEU A 14 43.70 -12.87 -7.40
CA LEU A 14 42.61 -11.89 -7.50
C LEU A 14 41.60 -12.09 -6.37
N TRP A 15 41.61 -11.25 -5.33
CA TRP A 15 40.47 -11.16 -4.40
C TRP A 15 40.19 -9.70 -4.08
N ALA A 16 39.38 -9.05 -4.91
CA ALA A 16 38.64 -7.87 -4.49
C ALA A 16 37.45 -8.37 -3.64
N PRO A 17 37.36 -8.05 -2.34
CA PRO A 17 36.15 -8.33 -1.60
C PRO A 17 35.11 -7.32 -2.07
N TRP A 18 34.17 -7.80 -2.89
CA TRP A 18 32.89 -7.13 -3.05
C TRP A 18 32.29 -7.05 -1.65
N ARG A 19 32.37 -5.88 -1.03
CA ARG A 19 31.51 -5.58 0.10
C ARG A 19 30.11 -5.52 -0.47
N VAL A 20 29.44 -6.66 -0.49
CA VAL A 20 27.98 -6.69 -0.46
C VAL A 20 27.64 -5.94 0.82
N LEU A 21 27.24 -4.67 0.68
CA LEU A 21 26.50 -3.96 1.71
C LEU A 21 25.23 -4.78 1.92
N HIS A 22 25.30 -5.75 2.82
CA HIS A 22 24.11 -6.28 3.44
C HIS A 22 23.55 -5.09 4.20
N GLY A 23 22.36 -4.63 3.80
CA GLY A 23 21.59 -3.72 4.63
C GLY A 23 21.58 -4.28 6.05
N ALA A 24 21.81 -3.41 7.04
CA ALA A 24 21.80 -3.82 8.42
C ALA A 24 20.54 -4.65 8.68
N PRO A 25 20.65 -5.82 9.36
CA PRO A 25 19.46 -6.55 9.74
C PRO A 25 18.60 -5.59 10.55
N LEU A 26 17.34 -5.46 10.13
CA LEU A 26 16.34 -4.69 10.87
C LEU A 26 16.45 -5.10 12.33
N ALA A 27 16.71 -4.12 13.21
CA ALA A 27 16.64 -4.35 14.65
C ALA A 27 15.31 -5.04 14.95
N GLU A 28 15.33 -6.12 15.72
CA GLU A 28 14.23 -7.07 15.94
C GLU A 28 12.87 -6.38 16.18
N LEU A 29 12.14 -6.06 15.10
CA LEU A 29 10.85 -5.35 15.14
C LEU A 29 9.74 -6.21 15.78
N SER A 30 9.95 -7.53 15.85
CA SER A 30 8.97 -8.51 16.35
C SER A 30 8.68 -8.36 17.86
N GLY A 31 9.64 -7.87 18.65
CA GLY A 31 9.58 -7.89 20.12
C GLY A 31 9.13 -6.61 20.83
N ASP A 32 8.96 -5.50 20.11
CA ASP A 32 8.62 -4.20 20.72
C ASP A 32 7.10 -4.07 20.97
N GLN A 33 6.72 -3.84 22.23
CA GLN A 33 5.32 -3.79 22.67
C GLN A 33 4.54 -2.66 21.97
N ASP A 34 5.20 -1.54 21.72
CA ASP A 34 4.58 -0.38 21.06
C ASP A 34 4.31 -0.66 19.58
N PHE A 35 5.23 -1.35 18.89
CA PHE A 35 5.02 -1.80 17.52
C PHE A 35 3.88 -2.81 17.39
N GLN A 36 3.79 -3.77 18.33
CA GLN A 36 2.67 -4.72 18.35
C GLN A 36 1.32 -4.02 18.60
N LEU A 37 1.29 -3.03 19.49
CA LEU A 37 0.09 -2.21 19.73
C LEU A 37 -0.30 -1.41 18.48
N PHE A 38 0.66 -0.82 17.79
CA PHE A 38 0.46 -0.15 16.50
C PHE A 38 -0.19 -1.11 15.49
N LEU A 39 0.36 -2.30 15.30
CA LEU A 39 -0.16 -3.26 14.33
C LEU A 39 -1.61 -3.68 14.65
N HIS A 40 -1.90 -3.96 15.92
CA HIS A 40 -3.25 -4.32 16.34
C HIS A 40 -4.25 -3.18 16.10
N LYS A 41 -3.91 -1.94 16.47
CA LYS A 41 -4.76 -0.78 16.20
C LYS A 41 -5.03 -0.61 14.71
N ASN A 42 -3.99 -0.67 13.88
CA ASN A 42 -4.15 -0.50 12.43
C ASN A 42 -4.91 -1.65 11.77
N LEU A 43 -4.83 -2.88 12.31
CA LEU A 43 -5.68 -4.00 11.88
C LEU A 43 -7.16 -3.75 12.17
N GLU A 44 -7.49 -3.19 13.35
CA GLU A 44 -8.86 -2.81 13.70
C GLU A 44 -9.40 -1.72 12.75
N PHE A 45 -8.61 -0.66 12.52
CA PHE A 45 -8.97 0.40 11.56
C PHE A 45 -9.16 -0.16 10.15
N THR A 46 -8.22 -0.97 9.66
CA THR A 46 -8.32 -1.59 8.34
C THR A 46 -9.60 -2.44 8.22
N ARG A 47 -9.97 -3.18 9.27
CA ARG A 47 -11.20 -3.96 9.27
C ARG A 47 -12.46 -3.10 9.24
N LYS A 48 -12.48 -2.00 9.98
CA LYS A 48 -13.58 -1.03 9.96
C LYS A 48 -13.77 -0.46 8.55
N ILE A 49 -12.70 0.07 7.96
CA ILE A 49 -12.71 0.65 6.60
C ILE A 49 -13.21 -0.37 5.58
N LYS A 50 -12.77 -1.63 5.64
CA LYS A 50 -13.29 -2.70 4.77
C LYS A 50 -14.80 -2.91 4.92
N GLY A 51 -15.31 -2.85 6.14
CA GLY A 51 -16.75 -2.98 6.40
C GLY A 51 -17.54 -1.84 5.74
N ASP A 52 -17.03 -0.62 5.89
CA ASP A 52 -17.64 0.60 5.34
C ASP A 52 -17.57 0.63 3.80
N VAL A 53 -16.43 0.24 3.20
CA VAL A 53 -16.30 0.07 1.73
C VAL A 53 -17.29 -0.96 1.22
N ALA A 54 -17.39 -2.14 1.87
CA ALA A 54 -18.34 -3.17 1.48
C ALA A 54 -19.80 -2.69 1.61
N ALA A 55 -20.11 -1.81 2.56
CA ALA A 55 -21.42 -1.19 2.67
C ALA A 55 -21.72 -0.27 1.48
N LEU A 56 -20.77 0.58 1.09
CA LEU A 56 -20.91 1.43 -0.09
C LEU A 56 -21.02 0.61 -1.39
N GLN A 57 -20.28 -0.50 -1.52
CA GLN A 57 -20.41 -1.41 -2.66
C GLN A 57 -21.82 -1.98 -2.79
N ARG A 58 -22.47 -2.34 -1.68
CA ARG A 58 -23.86 -2.81 -1.69
C ARG A 58 -24.80 -1.71 -2.15
N VAL A 59 -24.65 -0.49 -1.65
CA VAL A 59 -25.45 0.66 -2.09
C VAL A 59 -25.29 0.89 -3.60
N VAL A 60 -24.07 0.88 -4.12
CA VAL A 60 -23.82 1.03 -5.57
C VAL A 60 -24.51 -0.08 -6.37
N CYS A 61 -24.43 -1.33 -5.91
CA CYS A 61 -25.09 -2.46 -6.55
C CYS A 61 -26.61 -2.32 -6.53
N ASP A 62 -27.20 -1.97 -5.38
CA ASP A 62 -28.66 -1.85 -5.23
C ASP A 62 -29.22 -0.68 -6.05
N THR A 63 -28.54 0.48 -6.03
CA THR A 63 -28.98 1.71 -6.69
C THR A 63 -28.73 1.69 -8.21
N PHE A 64 -27.58 1.18 -8.66
CA PHE A 64 -27.17 1.28 -10.07
C PHE A 64 -27.09 -0.06 -10.80
N GLN A 65 -27.36 -1.18 -10.12
CA GLN A 65 -27.26 -2.54 -10.66
C GLN A 65 -25.84 -2.90 -11.14
N LEU A 66 -24.82 -2.22 -10.58
CA LEU A 66 -23.41 -2.49 -10.83
C LEU A 66 -22.85 -3.38 -9.73
N CYS A 67 -22.89 -4.70 -9.95
CA CYS A 67 -22.55 -5.70 -8.93
C CYS A 67 -21.42 -6.65 -9.35
N LYS A 68 -21.10 -6.70 -10.65
CA LYS A 68 -20.15 -7.65 -11.25
C LYS A 68 -19.13 -6.91 -12.09
N GLU A 69 -17.87 -7.20 -11.84
CA GLU A 69 -16.77 -6.49 -12.47
C GLU A 69 -16.48 -6.99 -13.88
N GLU A 70 -16.69 -8.29 -14.10
CA GLU A 70 -16.49 -8.98 -15.38
C GLU A 70 -17.35 -8.41 -16.51
N GLU A 71 -18.49 -7.80 -16.18
CA GLU A 71 -19.41 -7.19 -17.15
C GLU A 71 -18.93 -5.79 -17.61
N LEU A 72 -17.93 -5.22 -16.95
CA LEU A 72 -17.52 -3.80 -17.10
C LEU A 72 -16.08 -3.62 -17.60
N LEU A 73 -15.36 -4.70 -17.92
CA LEU A 73 -13.94 -4.69 -18.27
C LEU A 73 -13.57 -3.68 -19.38
N LEU A 74 -14.39 -3.58 -20.43
CA LEU A 74 -14.13 -2.65 -21.54
C LEU A 74 -14.25 -1.18 -21.11
N VAL A 75 -15.23 -0.87 -20.27
CA VAL A 75 -15.46 0.49 -19.76
C VAL A 75 -14.35 0.85 -18.78
N GLN A 76 -13.96 -0.09 -17.91
CA GLN A 76 -12.85 0.10 -16.97
C GLN A 76 -11.55 0.48 -17.66
N GLN A 77 -11.21 -0.20 -18.75
CA GLN A 77 -10.01 0.10 -19.52
C GLN A 77 -10.02 1.52 -20.09
N SER A 78 -11.20 2.02 -20.51
CA SER A 78 -11.35 3.40 -21.01
C SER A 78 -11.23 4.46 -19.92
N LEU A 79 -11.53 4.12 -18.66
CA LEU A 79 -11.49 5.05 -17.52
C LEU A 79 -10.07 5.24 -16.97
N GLY A 80 -9.13 4.35 -17.28
CA GLY A 80 -7.74 4.46 -16.82
C GLY A 80 -7.57 4.38 -15.30
N ILE A 81 -8.55 3.84 -14.56
CA ILE A 81 -8.48 3.70 -13.10
C ILE A 81 -7.53 2.55 -12.77
N THR A 82 -6.38 2.88 -12.20
CA THR A 82 -5.37 1.90 -11.78
C THR A 82 -5.53 1.55 -10.31
N GLN A 83 -5.40 0.27 -9.98
CA GLN A 83 -5.32 -0.19 -8.58
C GLN A 83 -3.99 0.27 -7.96
N ALA A 84 -4.05 0.74 -6.72
CA ALA A 84 -2.84 1.07 -5.97
C ALA A 84 -1.95 -0.17 -5.76
N PRO A 85 -0.63 -0.08 -5.99
CA PRO A 85 0.30 -1.20 -5.95
C PRO A 85 0.53 -1.73 -4.51
N LEU A 86 0.69 -3.05 -4.37
CA LEU A 86 0.98 -3.74 -3.09
C LEU A 86 1.95 -4.93 -3.27
N GLU A 87 2.78 -4.94 -4.32
CA GLU A 87 3.68 -6.04 -4.66
C GLU A 87 4.72 -6.30 -3.57
N ARG A 88 5.07 -5.27 -2.79
CA ARG A 88 6.03 -5.36 -1.68
C ARG A 88 5.41 -5.87 -0.39
N CYS A 89 4.10 -6.12 -0.38
CA CYS A 89 3.35 -6.58 0.79
C CYS A 89 3.04 -8.08 0.79
N HIS A 90 3.50 -8.85 -0.20
CA HIS A 90 3.18 -10.27 -0.29
C HIS A 90 4.23 -11.09 -1.05
N GLY A 91 4.18 -12.41 -0.83
CA GLY A 91 5.01 -13.37 -1.54
C GLY A 91 6.51 -13.20 -1.30
N ARG A 92 7.32 -13.52 -2.31
CA ARG A 92 8.79 -13.46 -2.23
C ARG A 92 9.37 -12.04 -2.26
N ALA A 93 8.54 -11.05 -2.63
CA ALA A 93 8.93 -9.65 -2.70
C ALA A 93 8.59 -8.86 -1.43
N PHE A 94 8.16 -9.54 -0.36
CA PHE A 94 7.78 -8.92 0.89
C PHE A 94 8.94 -8.11 1.50
N GLN A 95 8.71 -6.82 1.72
CA GLN A 95 9.65 -5.88 2.33
C GLN A 95 8.86 -4.90 3.23
N PRO A 96 9.00 -4.97 4.56
CA PRO A 96 8.17 -4.21 5.50
C PRO A 96 8.10 -2.70 5.20
N GLU A 97 9.25 -2.07 4.95
CA GLU A 97 9.38 -0.62 4.73
C GLU A 97 8.64 -0.18 3.47
N SER A 98 8.89 -0.91 2.39
CA SER A 98 8.26 -0.66 1.09
C SER A 98 6.77 -1.00 1.14
N CYS A 99 6.39 -2.02 1.91
CA CYS A 99 4.99 -2.36 2.14
C CYS A 99 4.25 -1.25 2.87
N PHE A 100 4.77 -0.74 3.98
CA PHE A 100 4.15 0.38 4.70
C PHE A 100 4.02 1.63 3.81
N SER A 101 5.05 1.92 3.02
CA SER A 101 5.00 3.03 2.05
C SER A 101 3.91 2.83 1.00
N GLN A 102 3.82 1.64 0.41
CA GLN A 102 2.76 1.30 -0.55
C GLN A 102 1.36 1.36 0.08
N ILE A 103 1.20 0.90 1.32
CA ILE A 103 -0.09 0.99 2.03
C ILE A 103 -0.46 2.46 2.26
N ARG A 104 0.45 3.28 2.77
CA ARG A 104 0.22 4.71 2.97
C ARG A 104 -0.19 5.41 1.66
N ASP A 105 0.58 5.23 0.60
CA ASP A 105 0.35 5.92 -0.66
C ASP A 105 -0.96 5.47 -1.32
N GLY A 106 -1.28 4.17 -1.22
CA GLY A 106 -2.57 3.64 -1.66
C GLY A 106 -3.75 4.22 -0.87
N LEU A 107 -3.65 4.33 0.45
CA LEU A 107 -4.68 4.95 1.29
C LEU A 107 -4.92 6.41 0.91
N ARG A 108 -3.85 7.18 0.66
CA ARG A 108 -3.96 8.58 0.20
C ARG A 108 -4.66 8.67 -1.15
N ALA A 109 -4.33 7.78 -2.09
CA ALA A 109 -4.98 7.73 -3.40
C ALA A 109 -6.48 7.41 -3.31
N TYR A 110 -6.86 6.42 -2.50
CA TYR A 110 -8.28 6.10 -2.30
C TYR A 110 -9.02 7.19 -1.54
N HIS A 111 -8.42 7.80 -0.53
CA HIS A 111 -9.00 8.96 0.16
C HIS A 111 -9.40 10.06 -0.82
N SER A 112 -8.51 10.45 -1.74
CA SER A 112 -8.82 11.44 -2.77
C SER A 112 -9.93 10.99 -3.71
N SER A 113 -9.99 9.70 -4.03
CA SER A 113 -11.01 9.13 -4.92
C SER A 113 -12.40 9.05 -4.28
N LEU A 114 -12.50 9.03 -2.94
CA LEU A 114 -13.78 8.98 -2.23
C LEU A 114 -14.64 10.24 -2.42
N THR A 115 -14.05 11.37 -2.82
CA THR A 115 -14.81 12.57 -3.20
C THR A 115 -15.79 12.28 -4.34
N ALA A 116 -15.34 11.54 -5.36
CA ALA A 116 -16.22 11.13 -6.45
C ALA A 116 -17.34 10.18 -6.00
N VAL A 117 -17.08 9.36 -4.98
CA VAL A 117 -18.08 8.46 -4.39
C VAL A 117 -19.13 9.27 -3.62
N ALA A 118 -18.72 10.29 -2.87
CA ALA A 118 -19.63 11.21 -2.18
C ALA A 118 -20.56 11.94 -3.15
N GLU A 119 -20.03 12.38 -4.29
CA GLU A 119 -20.83 13.02 -5.36
C GLU A 119 -21.85 12.06 -5.98
N LEU A 120 -21.50 10.78 -6.13
CA LEU A 120 -22.40 9.76 -6.68
C LEU A 120 -23.50 9.35 -5.68
N LEU A 121 -23.17 9.33 -4.39
CA LEU A 121 -24.01 8.81 -3.31
C LEU A 121 -24.32 9.90 -2.26
N PRO A 122 -25.05 10.97 -2.62
CA PRO A 122 -25.31 12.08 -1.70
C PRO A 122 -26.10 11.66 -0.46
N GLU A 123 -26.96 10.64 -0.56
CA GLU A 123 -27.70 10.07 0.56
C GLU A 123 -26.80 9.32 1.57
N GLN A 124 -25.58 8.97 1.17
CA GLN A 124 -24.59 8.28 2.00
C GLN A 124 -23.39 9.19 2.34
N ALA A 125 -23.53 10.50 2.19
CA ALA A 125 -22.44 11.46 2.40
C ALA A 125 -21.75 11.29 3.77
N SER A 126 -22.50 11.05 4.85
CA SER A 126 -21.94 10.83 6.19
C SER A 126 -21.10 9.56 6.32
N LEU A 127 -21.50 8.49 5.62
CA LEU A 127 -20.73 7.24 5.56
C LEU A 127 -19.44 7.45 4.76
N VAL A 128 -19.51 8.16 3.63
CA VAL A 128 -18.33 8.47 2.82
C VAL A 128 -17.36 9.39 3.57
N GLU A 129 -17.86 10.40 4.27
CA GLU A 129 -17.05 11.30 5.11
C GLU A 129 -16.35 10.53 6.24
N THR A 130 -17.08 9.65 6.94
CA THR A 130 -16.50 8.78 7.96
C THR A 130 -15.40 7.89 7.36
N LEU A 131 -15.66 7.29 6.19
CA LEU A 131 -14.69 6.46 5.49
C LEU A 131 -13.45 7.26 5.06
N GLN A 132 -13.61 8.51 4.61
CA GLN A 132 -12.50 9.41 4.30
C GLN A 132 -11.66 9.68 5.55
N LEU A 133 -12.29 10.07 6.66
CA LEU A 133 -11.59 10.33 7.92
C LEU A 133 -10.81 9.10 8.40
N ASP A 134 -11.43 7.91 8.40
CA ASP A 134 -10.75 6.69 8.82
C ASP A 134 -9.60 6.31 7.89
N THR A 135 -9.76 6.50 6.58
CA THR A 135 -8.71 6.25 5.59
C THR A 135 -7.52 7.19 5.80
N ALA A 136 -7.79 8.48 6.02
CA ALA A 136 -6.77 9.49 6.31
C ALA A 136 -6.04 9.20 7.63
N ASN A 137 -6.79 8.84 8.68
CA ASN A 137 -6.24 8.48 9.98
C ASN A 137 -5.34 7.24 9.88
N LEU A 138 -5.77 6.19 9.17
CA LEU A 138 -4.95 4.99 8.93
C LEU A 138 -3.66 5.35 8.18
N SER A 139 -3.76 6.18 7.13
CA SER A 139 -2.58 6.65 6.39
C SER A 139 -1.62 7.43 7.28
N SER A 140 -2.14 8.30 8.15
CA SER A 140 -1.33 9.10 9.07
C SER A 140 -0.64 8.22 10.12
N ASN A 141 -1.35 7.25 10.70
CA ASN A 141 -0.79 6.33 11.68
C ASN A 141 0.37 5.54 11.06
N ILE A 142 0.20 5.04 9.84
CA ILE A 142 1.25 4.30 9.13
C ILE A 142 2.44 5.21 8.82
N GLN A 143 2.21 6.45 8.41
CA GLN A 143 3.29 7.42 8.18
C GLN A 143 4.12 7.65 9.44
N GLN A 144 3.47 7.91 10.58
CA GLN A 144 4.16 8.12 11.85
C GLN A 144 5.00 6.90 12.24
N GLN A 145 4.48 5.69 12.07
CA GLN A 145 5.26 4.49 12.37
C GLN A 145 6.47 4.31 11.44
N VAL A 146 6.34 4.62 10.15
CA VAL A 146 7.48 4.58 9.20
C VAL A 146 8.58 5.55 9.64
N GLU A 147 8.20 6.73 10.13
CA GLU A 147 9.11 7.74 10.69
C GLU A 147 9.77 7.24 11.98
N ASP A 148 8.99 6.74 12.93
CA ASP A 148 9.45 6.28 14.25
C ASP A 148 10.42 5.09 14.15
N LEU A 149 10.19 4.19 13.19
CA LEU A 149 11.06 3.04 12.94
C LEU A 149 12.34 3.41 12.16
N GLY A 150 12.53 4.68 11.80
CA GLY A 150 13.67 5.11 10.97
C GLY A 150 13.66 4.50 9.57
N LEU A 151 12.50 4.05 9.09
CA LEU A 151 12.31 3.41 7.78
C LEU A 151 12.13 4.43 6.66
N THR A 152 12.37 5.72 6.95
CA THR A 152 12.31 6.81 5.99
C THR A 152 13.46 6.69 4.98
N THR A 153 13.17 6.10 3.83
CA THR A 153 13.87 6.48 2.61
C THR A 153 13.56 7.95 2.32
N VAL A 154 14.57 8.77 2.02
CA VAL A 154 14.40 10.17 1.62
C VAL A 154 13.55 10.23 0.35
N THR A 155 12.24 10.33 0.51
CA THR A 155 11.29 10.61 -0.56
C THR A 155 11.04 12.10 -0.55
N TYR A 156 11.47 12.79 -1.62
CA TYR A 156 11.10 14.17 -1.86
C TYR A 156 9.56 14.26 -1.92
N PRO A 157 8.95 15.32 -1.38
CA PRO A 157 7.52 15.53 -1.50
C PRO A 157 7.22 15.71 -2.98
N THR A 158 6.71 14.66 -3.62
CA THR A 158 5.98 14.82 -4.87
C THR A 158 4.68 15.50 -4.46
N GLU A 159 4.35 16.67 -5.02
CA GLU A 159 3.08 17.33 -4.74
C GLU A 159 1.95 16.33 -5.00
N ASP A 160 1.40 15.79 -3.90
CA ASP A 160 0.41 14.71 -3.86
C ASP A 160 -0.98 15.25 -4.23
N GLN A 161 -1.10 15.77 -5.44
CA GLN A 161 -2.39 15.98 -6.07
C GLN A 161 -2.51 14.93 -7.17
N SER A 162 -2.72 13.68 -6.77
CA SER A 162 -3.36 12.72 -7.67
C SER A 162 -4.63 13.40 -8.20
N PRO A 163 -4.72 13.66 -9.51
CA PRO A 163 -5.86 14.37 -10.08
C PRO A 163 -7.14 13.65 -9.66
N LEU A 164 -8.13 14.41 -9.21
CA LEU A 164 -9.46 13.84 -8.96
C LEU A 164 -9.93 13.14 -10.25
N PRO A 165 -10.48 11.92 -10.16
CA PRO A 165 -10.97 11.24 -11.33
C PRO A 165 -12.08 12.08 -11.97
N THR A 166 -11.95 12.38 -13.26
CA THR A 166 -12.97 13.09 -14.04
C THR A 166 -13.68 12.09 -14.94
N PHE A 167 -15.02 12.14 -14.93
CA PHE A 167 -15.84 11.18 -15.67
C PHE A 167 -16.56 11.86 -16.84
N PRO A 168 -16.50 11.30 -18.05
CA PRO A 168 -17.09 11.93 -19.23
C PRO A 168 -18.62 11.86 -19.28
N SER A 169 -19.25 10.99 -18.48
CA SER A 169 -20.70 10.93 -18.34
C SER A 169 -21.12 10.35 -16.98
N SER A 170 -22.42 10.44 -16.65
CA SER A 170 -22.98 9.85 -15.43
C SER A 170 -22.76 8.34 -15.34
N PHE A 171 -22.89 7.63 -16.46
CA PHE A 171 -22.61 6.20 -16.52
C PHE A 171 -21.13 5.89 -16.21
N HIS A 172 -20.21 6.69 -16.77
CA HIS A 172 -18.79 6.54 -16.48
C HIS A 172 -18.46 6.85 -15.01
N HIS A 173 -19.16 7.81 -14.40
CA HIS A 173 -19.04 8.12 -12.98
C HIS A 173 -19.51 6.96 -12.11
N GLN A 174 -20.66 6.36 -12.44
CA GLN A 174 -21.18 5.16 -11.75
C GLN A 174 -20.19 3.98 -11.83
N VAL A 175 -19.74 3.64 -13.04
CA VAL A 175 -18.76 2.56 -13.25
C VAL A 175 -17.44 2.89 -12.58
N GLY A 176 -16.99 4.13 -12.66
CA GLY A 176 -15.76 4.60 -12.01
C GLY A 176 -15.79 4.42 -10.50
N CYS A 177 -16.86 4.86 -9.84
CA CYS A 177 -17.02 4.68 -8.39
C CYS A 177 -17.14 3.20 -8.00
N PHE A 178 -17.85 2.38 -8.79
CA PHE A 178 -17.90 0.93 -8.59
C PHE A 178 -16.48 0.32 -8.59
N VAL A 179 -15.66 0.70 -9.57
CA VAL A 179 -14.27 0.22 -9.73
C VAL A 179 -13.36 0.71 -8.61
N ILE A 180 -13.48 1.98 -8.23
CA ILE A 180 -12.73 2.57 -7.11
C ILE A 180 -13.00 1.77 -5.83
N LEU A 181 -14.27 1.49 -5.52
CA LEU A 181 -14.63 0.73 -4.32
C LEU A 181 -14.16 -0.74 -4.40
N ALA A 182 -14.25 -1.38 -5.56
CA ALA A 182 -13.75 -2.74 -5.77
C ALA A 182 -12.23 -2.84 -5.60
N ASN A 183 -11.48 -1.91 -6.21
CA ASN A 183 -10.04 -1.80 -6.05
C ASN A 183 -9.65 -1.50 -4.60
N PHE A 184 -10.39 -0.62 -3.92
CA PHE A 184 -10.12 -0.28 -2.53
C PHE A 184 -10.34 -1.47 -1.59
N GLN A 185 -11.41 -2.25 -1.83
CA GLN A 185 -11.69 -3.47 -1.08
C GLN A 185 -10.54 -4.48 -1.21
N ARG A 186 -10.09 -4.77 -2.44
CA ARG A 186 -8.96 -5.67 -2.70
C ARG A 186 -7.65 -5.18 -2.08
N PHE A 187 -7.41 -3.88 -2.17
CA PHE A 187 -6.26 -3.23 -1.55
C PHE A 187 -6.26 -3.44 -0.04
N LEU A 188 -7.38 -3.15 0.64
CA LEU A 188 -7.50 -3.32 2.09
C LEU A 188 -7.40 -4.78 2.53
N GLU A 189 -7.89 -5.73 1.73
CA GLU A 189 -7.70 -7.15 2.00
C GLU A 189 -6.22 -7.56 2.01
N THR A 190 -5.46 -7.06 1.04
CA THR A 190 -4.03 -7.32 0.94
C THR A 190 -3.25 -6.60 2.04
N ALA A 191 -3.56 -5.33 2.31
CA ALA A 191 -2.97 -4.55 3.39
C ALA A 191 -3.23 -5.21 4.77
N TYR A 192 -4.47 -5.64 5.03
CA TYR A 192 -4.82 -6.36 6.27
C TYR A 192 -3.99 -7.64 6.45
N ARG A 193 -3.82 -8.43 5.38
CA ARG A 193 -3.00 -9.66 5.43
C ARG A 193 -1.54 -9.34 5.73
N ALA A 194 -0.99 -8.28 5.14
CA ALA A 194 0.39 -7.85 5.38
C ALA A 194 0.60 -7.36 6.81
N LEU A 195 -0.28 -6.49 7.33
CA LEU A 195 -0.23 -6.02 8.71
C LEU A 195 -0.36 -7.18 9.72
N ARG A 196 -1.25 -8.14 9.42
CA ARG A 196 -1.42 -9.33 10.26
C ARG A 196 -0.17 -10.21 10.22
N HIS A 197 0.47 -10.34 9.07
CA HIS A 197 1.71 -11.10 8.95
C HIS A 197 2.79 -10.48 9.83
N LEU A 198 2.97 -9.15 9.76
CA LEU A 198 3.90 -8.40 10.60
C LEU A 198 3.61 -8.56 12.10
N ALA A 199 2.34 -8.66 12.50
CA ALA A 199 1.93 -8.85 13.91
C ALA A 199 2.20 -10.26 14.45
N HIS A 200 2.56 -11.20 13.58
CA HIS A 200 2.85 -12.59 13.93
C HIS A 200 4.32 -12.97 13.65
N LEU A 201 5.14 -12.04 13.16
CA LEU A 201 6.59 -12.21 13.07
C LEU A 201 7.20 -12.14 14.47
#